data_AF-A0A938IFB4-F1
#
_entry.id   AF-A0A938IFB4-F1
#
_cell.length_a   1.000
_cell.length_b   1.000
_cell.length_c   1.000
_cell.angle_alpha   90.00
_cell.angle_beta   90.00
_cell.angle_gamma   90.00
#
_symmetry.space_group_name_H-M   'P 1'
#
loop_
_entity.id
_entity.type
_entity.pdbx_description
1 polymer ?
#
loop_
_entity_poly.entity_id
_entity_poly.type
_entity_poly.pdbx_seq_one_letter_code
_entity_poly.pdbx_strand_id
1 'polypeptide(L)'
;METNEPGPGDPEAETNIPGSPDSERTAWRAAGAKVREFPQTPGVYLMKDAAGRVVYVGKAKNLRSRAGSYFLKAALEESRTASWVGEIADVDFIECESEVDALLVESRLIKDIQPKHNRELKDDKTFPYLMITTRDDFPRVEVTREPWASGAKLYGPFPSAGSLRGAVQVLQRIFQFRTCGLEIDEGDERWKWFRPCLLASIRQCTAPCNLRIGKAEYRRDIRRLQMFLEGRKKDLLSQMGDEMRSAAKELRFEEAARMRDEIAMLESLDQRGDLDTHAQPEVFHVDPQKGLVGLRKILKLDEPPRTIEGIDIAHLAGDQTVASVVQFLDGLPFKPGYRRYKIRQVEGIDDFRSIHEVVGRRYGRLRADGEPFPDIVLIDGGKGQLNAALAAFREQAIDPPTLLSLAKREEEIFLPGQAESLRLSRHAFALRLLQYVRDEAHRFAQHYHHILRRKSNLDDVEGAG
;
A
#
# COMPACT_ATOMS: atom_id res chain seq x y z
N MET A 1 -74.86 8.31 50.22
CA MET A 1 -75.49 8.14 48.89
C MET A 1 -75.81 9.55 48.42
N GLU A 2 -75.18 10.14 47.43
CA GLU A 2 -74.42 9.63 46.30
C GLU A 2 -73.22 10.54 46.02
N THR A 3 -72.15 9.91 45.54
CA THR A 3 -70.86 10.48 45.15
C THR A 3 -70.93 11.02 43.73
N ASN A 4 -70.46 12.25 43.52
CA ASN A 4 -70.34 12.87 42.20
C ASN A 4 -68.93 12.57 41.64
N GLU A 5 -68.84 11.78 40.59
CA GLU A 5 -67.60 11.51 39.84
C GLU A 5 -67.33 12.62 38.80
N PRO A 6 -66.08 13.07 38.61
CA PRO A 6 -65.70 13.86 37.45
C PRO A 6 -65.32 12.92 36.29
N GLY A 7 -65.83 13.24 35.09
CA GLY A 7 -65.59 12.49 33.85
C GLY A 7 -64.13 12.53 33.36
N PRO A 8 -63.75 11.64 32.43
CA PRO A 8 -62.39 11.51 31.96
C PRO A 8 -62.04 12.71 31.07
N GLY A 9 -61.04 13.48 31.51
CA GLY A 9 -60.41 14.50 30.67
C GLY A 9 -59.72 13.86 29.47
N ASP A 10 -59.84 14.52 28.33
CA ASP A 10 -59.14 14.23 27.08
C ASP A 10 -57.64 13.93 27.35
N PRO A 11 -57.05 12.89 26.72
CA PRO A 11 -55.62 12.69 26.80
C PRO A 11 -54.94 13.87 26.13
N GLU A 12 -54.16 14.58 26.94
CA GLU A 12 -53.29 15.68 26.57
C GLU A 12 -52.63 15.41 25.23
N ALA A 13 -52.81 16.35 24.30
CA ALA A 13 -51.93 16.48 23.15
C ALA A 13 -50.50 16.59 23.69
N GLU A 14 -49.72 15.50 23.59
CA GLU A 14 -48.31 15.46 23.91
C GLU A 14 -47.63 16.55 23.09
N THR A 15 -47.41 17.70 23.74
CA THR A 15 -46.55 18.74 23.23
C THR A 15 -45.18 18.11 23.05
N ASN A 16 -44.77 17.94 21.79
CA ASN A 16 -43.49 17.37 21.41
C ASN A 16 -42.37 18.33 21.89
N ILE A 17 -41.91 18.16 23.14
CA ILE A 17 -40.85 18.98 23.73
C ILE A 17 -39.54 18.63 23.00
N PRO A 18 -38.89 19.59 22.32
CA PRO A 18 -37.62 19.34 21.65
C PRO A 18 -36.57 18.87 22.66
N GLY A 19 -36.03 17.65 22.47
CA GLY A 19 -35.00 17.07 23.35
C GLY A 19 -35.50 16.06 24.39
N SER A 20 -36.75 15.58 24.31
CA SER A 20 -37.17 14.41 25.09
C SER A 20 -36.58 13.12 24.51
N PRO A 21 -36.32 12.07 25.32
CA PRO A 21 -35.77 10.79 24.85
C PRO A 21 -36.62 10.13 23.74
N ASP A 22 -37.94 10.35 23.75
CA ASP A 22 -38.84 9.85 22.71
C ASP A 22 -38.80 10.68 21.42
N SER A 23 -38.57 11.99 21.51
CA SER A 23 -38.35 12.85 20.33
C SER A 23 -37.03 12.52 19.62
N GLU A 24 -35.96 12.26 20.38
CA GLU A 24 -34.64 11.90 19.85
C GLU A 24 -34.68 10.53 19.16
N ARG A 25 -35.36 9.54 19.77
CA ARG A 25 -35.58 8.22 19.15
C ARG A 25 -36.41 8.30 17.87
N THR A 26 -37.32 9.27 17.78
CA THR A 26 -38.13 9.50 16.58
C THR A 26 -37.30 10.13 15.46
N ALA A 27 -36.47 11.14 15.78
CA ALA A 27 -35.56 11.76 14.83
C ALA A 27 -34.51 10.78 14.29
N TRP A 28 -33.92 9.96 15.16
CA TRP A 28 -32.97 8.91 14.78
C TRP A 28 -33.56 7.90 13.78
N ARG A 29 -34.82 7.48 13.98
CA ARG A 29 -35.51 6.60 13.04
C ARG A 29 -35.78 7.26 11.70
N ALA A 30 -36.16 8.54 11.69
CA ALA A 30 -36.38 9.31 10.47
C ALA A 30 -35.09 9.48 9.66
N ALA A 31 -33.98 9.81 10.34
CA ALA A 31 -32.64 9.83 9.77
C ALA A 31 -32.26 8.48 9.13
N GLY A 32 -32.53 7.37 9.83
CA GLY A 32 -32.31 6.03 9.29
C GLY A 32 -33.17 5.70 8.06
N ALA A 33 -34.39 6.23 7.97
CA ALA A 33 -35.23 6.10 6.77
C ALA A 33 -34.63 6.86 5.58
N LYS A 34 -34.18 8.10 5.79
CA LYS A 34 -33.50 8.93 4.77
C LYS A 34 -32.27 8.22 4.18
N VAL A 35 -31.49 7.53 5.01
CA VAL A 35 -30.31 6.78 4.55
C VAL A 35 -30.64 5.65 3.58
N ARG A 36 -31.86 5.07 3.61
CA ARG A 36 -32.26 4.02 2.67
C ARG A 36 -32.35 4.53 1.22
N GLU A 37 -32.55 5.83 1.05
CA GLU A 37 -32.62 6.49 -0.25
C GLU A 37 -31.24 6.87 -0.80
N PHE A 38 -30.18 6.78 0.03
CA PHE A 38 -28.82 7.14 -0.40
C PHE A 38 -28.38 6.29 -1.60
N PRO A 39 -27.55 6.83 -2.49
CA PRO A 39 -27.01 6.09 -3.61
C PRO A 39 -26.07 4.97 -3.13
N GLN A 40 -25.84 3.99 -4.01
CA GLN A 40 -24.90 2.90 -3.76
C GLN A 40 -23.52 3.21 -4.35
N THR A 41 -23.11 4.47 -4.25
CA THR A 41 -21.86 5.03 -4.77
C THR A 41 -20.87 5.33 -3.64
N PRO A 42 -19.57 5.49 -3.95
CA PRO A 42 -18.62 6.07 -3.00
C PRO A 42 -19.01 7.50 -2.62
N GLY A 43 -18.66 7.91 -1.41
CA GLY A 43 -18.98 9.26 -0.97
C GLY A 43 -18.66 9.52 0.49
N VAL A 44 -19.05 10.70 0.94
CA VAL A 44 -18.94 11.13 2.33
C VAL A 44 -20.32 11.38 2.90
N TYR A 45 -20.61 10.86 4.08
CA TYR A 45 -21.84 11.13 4.82
C TYR A 45 -21.56 12.02 6.02
N LEU A 46 -22.53 12.87 6.35
CA LEU A 46 -22.47 13.85 7.43
C LEU A 46 -23.64 13.59 8.37
N MET A 47 -23.35 13.19 9.60
CA MET A 47 -24.35 13.02 10.65
C MET A 47 -24.56 14.35 11.38
N LYS A 48 -25.82 14.71 11.61
CA LYS A 48 -26.20 15.97 12.25
C LYS A 48 -27.06 15.74 13.47
N ASP A 49 -26.94 16.64 14.44
CA ASP A 49 -27.83 16.69 15.59
C ASP A 49 -29.16 17.40 15.28
N ALA A 50 -30.05 17.47 16.27
CA ALA A 50 -31.36 18.12 16.14
C ALA A 50 -31.28 19.63 15.82
N ALA A 51 -30.12 20.27 16.08
CA ALA A 51 -29.85 21.67 15.74
C ALA A 51 -29.25 21.82 14.33
N GLY A 52 -29.08 20.72 13.58
CA GLY A 52 -28.49 20.70 12.24
C GLY A 52 -26.96 20.83 12.22
N ARG A 53 -26.30 20.72 13.37
CA ARG A 53 -24.83 20.81 13.46
C ARG A 53 -24.22 19.47 13.07
N VAL A 54 -23.18 19.49 12.24
CA VAL A 54 -22.47 18.26 11.85
C VAL A 54 -21.64 17.74 13.03
N VAL A 55 -22.05 16.58 13.55
CA VAL A 55 -21.41 15.94 14.71
C VAL A 55 -20.41 14.86 14.32
N TYR A 56 -20.58 14.27 13.13
CA TYR A 56 -19.67 13.25 12.59
C TYR A 56 -19.63 13.29 11.05
N VAL A 57 -18.44 13.11 10.48
CA VAL A 57 -18.19 12.97 9.04
C VAL A 57 -17.48 11.63 8.82
N GLY A 58 -17.93 10.87 7.83
CA GLY A 58 -17.27 9.61 7.46
C GLY A 58 -17.35 9.31 5.97
N LYS A 59 -16.32 8.64 5.43
CA LYS A 59 -16.30 8.12 4.06
C LYS A 59 -16.94 6.75 3.94
N ALA A 60 -17.43 6.44 2.74
CA ALA A 60 -18.03 5.18 2.38
C ALA A 60 -17.63 4.75 0.96
N LYS A 61 -17.46 3.43 0.76
CA LYS A 61 -17.42 2.82 -0.58
C LYS A 61 -18.82 2.73 -1.19
N ASN A 62 -19.81 2.57 -0.32
CA ASN A 62 -21.22 2.53 -0.64
C ASN A 62 -21.94 3.33 0.46
N LEU A 63 -22.43 4.51 0.10
CA LEU A 63 -23.05 5.46 1.02
C LEU A 63 -24.20 4.83 1.80
N ARG A 64 -25.12 4.15 1.09
CA ARG A 64 -26.29 3.49 1.71
C ARG A 64 -25.90 2.45 2.75
N SER A 65 -25.05 1.49 2.40
CA SER A 65 -24.70 0.40 3.31
C SER A 65 -23.88 0.89 4.50
N ARG A 66 -22.93 1.80 4.27
CA ARG A 66 -22.03 2.27 5.30
C ARG A 66 -22.69 3.25 6.27
N ALA A 67 -23.48 4.20 5.79
CA ALA A 67 -24.22 5.12 6.66
C ALA A 67 -25.34 4.36 7.40
N GLY A 68 -25.97 3.40 6.73
CA GLY A 68 -27.05 2.60 7.30
C GLY A 68 -26.62 1.76 8.50
N SER A 69 -25.34 1.40 8.61
CA SER A 69 -24.83 0.61 9.73
C SER A 69 -25.00 1.30 11.09
N TYR A 70 -25.05 2.64 11.14
CA TYR A 70 -25.28 3.41 12.37
C TYR A 70 -26.74 3.38 12.84
N PHE A 71 -27.67 2.97 11.97
CA PHE A 71 -29.10 2.88 12.26
C PHE A 71 -29.55 1.45 12.58
N LEU A 72 -28.59 0.56 12.81
CA LEU A 72 -28.83 -0.80 13.28
C LEU A 72 -28.81 -0.84 14.81
N LYS A 73 -29.58 -1.74 15.40
CA LYS A 73 -29.60 -1.94 16.87
C LYS A 73 -28.21 -2.20 17.44
N ALA A 74 -27.36 -2.93 16.70
CA ALA A 74 -25.97 -3.21 17.10
C ALA A 74 -25.11 -1.94 17.30
N ALA A 75 -25.39 -0.84 16.57
CA ALA A 75 -24.65 0.41 16.73
C ALA A 75 -24.96 1.13 18.05
N LEU A 76 -26.12 0.86 18.66
CA LEU A 76 -26.46 1.38 19.99
C LEU A 76 -25.79 0.61 21.12
N GLU A 77 -25.19 -0.56 20.81
CA GLU A 77 -24.56 -1.46 21.78
C GLU A 77 -23.02 -1.49 21.62
N GLU A 78 -22.49 -0.95 20.52
CA GLU A 78 -21.06 -0.92 20.21
C GLU A 78 -20.33 0.19 20.99
N SER A 79 -19.25 -0.17 21.68
CA SER A 79 -18.51 0.71 22.60
C SER A 79 -18.01 2.02 21.98
N ARG A 80 -17.77 2.05 20.66
CA ARG A 80 -17.24 3.21 19.94
C ARG A 80 -18.31 4.20 19.48
N THR A 81 -19.54 3.73 19.27
CA THR A 81 -20.59 4.49 18.58
C THR A 81 -21.81 4.73 19.47
N ALA A 82 -22.05 3.85 20.45
CA ALA A 82 -23.18 3.93 21.38
C ALA A 82 -23.28 5.28 22.13
N SER A 83 -22.17 5.94 22.41
CA SER A 83 -22.15 7.18 23.19
C SER A 83 -22.73 8.40 22.48
N TRP A 84 -22.88 8.36 21.15
CA TRP A 84 -23.30 9.54 20.38
C TRP A 84 -24.26 9.24 19.22
N VAL A 85 -24.39 7.98 18.80
CA VAL A 85 -25.29 7.61 17.70
C VAL A 85 -26.74 8.01 17.96
N GLY A 86 -27.17 8.04 19.23
CA GLY A 86 -28.50 8.53 19.61
C GLY A 86 -28.73 10.03 19.39
N GLU A 87 -27.65 10.84 19.33
CA GLU A 87 -27.73 12.29 19.08
C GLU A 87 -28.08 12.61 17.61
N ILE A 88 -28.04 11.62 16.71
CA ILE A 88 -28.24 11.81 15.27
C ILE A 88 -29.73 12.06 14.98
N ALA A 89 -30.03 13.25 14.45
CA ALA A 89 -31.37 13.65 14.03
C ALA A 89 -31.53 13.80 12.51
N ASP A 90 -30.43 14.00 11.78
CA ASP A 90 -30.43 14.10 10.31
C ASP A 90 -29.11 13.58 9.71
N VAL A 91 -29.12 13.21 8.44
CA VAL A 91 -27.95 12.73 7.70
C VAL A 91 -27.93 13.28 6.29
N ASP A 92 -26.81 13.84 5.85
CA ASP A 92 -26.57 14.22 4.46
C ASP A 92 -25.43 13.42 3.84
N PHE A 93 -25.28 13.52 2.52
CA PHE A 93 -24.18 12.92 1.79
C PHE A 93 -23.66 13.81 0.68
N ILE A 94 -22.41 13.54 0.29
CA ILE A 94 -21.76 14.06 -0.91
C ILE A 94 -21.28 12.85 -1.69
N GLU A 95 -21.83 12.65 -2.88
CA GLU A 95 -21.36 11.61 -3.79
C GLU A 95 -19.96 11.94 -4.29
N CYS A 96 -19.14 10.90 -4.43
CA CYS A 96 -17.79 11.01 -4.93
C CYS A 96 -17.60 10.01 -6.08
N GLU A 97 -16.82 10.41 -7.07
CA GLU A 97 -16.56 9.55 -8.24
C GLU A 97 -15.73 8.32 -7.83
N SER A 98 -14.86 8.44 -6.82
CA SER A 98 -14.03 7.33 -6.34
C SER A 98 -13.86 7.32 -4.82
N GLU A 99 -13.35 6.21 -4.28
CA GLU A 99 -12.96 6.13 -2.86
C GLU A 99 -11.82 7.10 -2.50
N VAL A 100 -10.93 7.41 -3.46
CA VAL A 100 -9.87 8.40 -3.27
C VAL A 100 -10.47 9.78 -3.11
N ASP A 101 -11.44 10.14 -3.96
CA ASP A 101 -12.17 11.40 -3.87
C ASP A 101 -12.92 11.50 -2.54
N ALA A 102 -13.61 10.43 -2.13
CA ALA A 102 -14.30 10.37 -0.84
C ALA A 102 -13.36 10.57 0.34
N LEU A 103 -12.15 9.98 0.30
CA LEU A 103 -11.13 10.18 1.33
C LEU A 103 -10.63 11.64 1.39
N LEU A 104 -10.43 12.27 0.23
CA LEU A 104 -9.97 13.67 0.16
C LEU A 104 -11.07 14.64 0.64
N VAL A 105 -12.32 14.42 0.22
CA VAL A 105 -13.47 15.21 0.65
C VAL A 105 -13.71 15.06 2.16
N GLU A 106 -13.65 13.83 2.69
CA GLU A 106 -13.76 13.56 4.13
C GLU A 106 -12.72 14.36 4.91
N SER A 107 -11.45 14.28 4.49
CA SER A 107 -10.37 14.99 5.17
C SER A 107 -10.56 16.50 5.18
N ARG A 108 -11.00 17.09 4.05
CA ARG A 108 -11.31 18.53 3.97
C ARG A 108 -12.47 18.91 4.90
N LEU A 109 -13.57 18.16 4.88
CA LEU A 109 -14.72 18.43 5.72
C LEU A 109 -14.39 18.27 7.22
N ILE A 110 -13.61 17.27 7.59
CA ILE A 110 -13.13 17.13 8.98
C ILE A 110 -12.24 18.32 9.36
N LYS A 111 -11.36 18.76 8.46
CA LYS A 111 -10.49 19.92 8.69
C LYS A 111 -11.29 21.20 8.88
N ASP A 112 -12.28 21.45 8.02
CA ASP A 112 -13.03 22.70 7.97
C ASP A 112 -14.13 22.75 9.04
N ILE A 113 -14.82 21.64 9.30
CA ILE A 113 -15.96 21.57 10.23
C ILE A 113 -15.53 21.21 11.66
N GLN A 114 -14.42 20.48 11.83
CA GLN A 114 -13.95 19.97 13.12
C GLN A 114 -15.04 19.27 13.97
N PRO A 115 -15.74 18.24 13.43
CA PRO A 115 -16.88 17.63 14.12
C PRO A 115 -16.51 17.04 15.48
N LYS A 116 -17.42 17.16 16.46
CA LYS A 116 -17.24 16.73 17.86
C LYS A 116 -16.74 15.28 17.95
N HIS A 117 -17.44 14.33 17.33
CA HIS A 117 -17.11 12.91 17.51
C HIS A 117 -15.92 12.44 16.65
N ASN A 118 -15.62 13.09 15.52
CA ASN A 118 -14.34 12.87 14.83
C ASN A 118 -13.14 13.28 15.70
N ARG A 119 -13.34 14.21 16.66
CA ARG A 119 -12.30 14.63 17.59
C ARG A 119 -12.20 13.75 18.84
N GLU A 120 -13.33 13.24 19.34
CA GLU A 120 -13.39 12.39 20.55
C GLU A 120 -13.00 10.94 20.27
N LEU A 121 -13.25 10.43 19.06
CA LEU A 121 -12.84 9.09 18.62
C LEU A 121 -11.33 8.95 18.37
N LYS A 122 -10.54 9.93 18.80
CA LYS A 122 -9.09 9.89 18.77
C LYS A 122 -8.61 8.96 19.88
N ASP A 123 -8.07 7.80 19.51
CA ASP A 123 -6.99 7.20 20.30
C ASP A 123 -5.90 8.28 20.54
N ASP A 124 -5.05 8.09 21.54
CA ASP A 124 -3.82 8.87 21.80
C ASP A 124 -2.78 8.87 20.63
N LYS A 125 -3.22 8.66 19.39
CA LYS A 125 -2.42 8.57 18.16
C LYS A 125 -2.68 9.80 17.28
N THR A 126 -1.60 10.48 16.89
CA THR A 126 -1.63 11.59 15.92
C THR A 126 -2.16 11.15 14.55
N PHE A 127 -3.02 11.97 13.94
CA PHE A 127 -3.51 11.71 12.59
C PHE A 127 -2.37 11.76 11.55
N PRO A 128 -2.34 10.84 10.58
CA PRO A 128 -1.44 10.95 9.45
C PRO A 128 -1.84 12.12 8.54
N TYR A 129 -0.83 12.75 7.96
CA TYR A 129 -0.90 13.79 6.95
C TYR A 129 -0.17 13.31 5.70
N LEU A 130 -0.63 13.79 4.54
CA LEU A 130 0.12 13.75 3.30
C LEU A 130 0.87 15.07 3.17
N MET A 131 2.19 14.99 3.07
CA MET A 131 3.08 16.13 3.00
C MET A 131 3.80 16.13 1.66
N ILE A 132 3.87 17.30 1.03
CA ILE A 132 4.62 17.51 -0.21
C ILE A 132 5.64 18.60 0.03
N THR A 133 6.94 18.31 -0.11
CA THR A 133 7.97 19.33 0.06
C THR A 133 7.93 20.37 -1.05
N THR A 134 8.29 21.62 -0.75
CA THR A 134 8.24 22.71 -1.73
C THR A 134 9.60 23.31 -2.08
N ARG A 135 10.60 23.08 -1.22
CA ARG A 135 11.96 23.60 -1.39
C ARG A 135 12.86 22.70 -2.23
N ASP A 136 12.64 21.39 -2.18
CA ASP A 136 13.44 20.39 -2.89
C ASP A 136 13.37 20.61 -4.41
N ASP A 137 14.47 20.35 -5.13
CA ASP A 137 14.47 20.36 -6.59
C ASP A 137 13.47 19.36 -7.16
N PHE A 138 13.37 18.22 -6.52
CA PHE A 138 12.38 17.19 -6.81
C PHE A 138 11.52 16.95 -5.57
N PRO A 139 10.38 17.65 -5.43
CA PRO A 139 9.45 17.50 -4.31
C PRO A 139 9.14 16.04 -3.98
N ARG A 140 9.28 15.66 -2.72
CA ARG A 140 8.86 14.34 -2.24
C ARG A 140 7.45 14.39 -1.68
N VAL A 141 6.72 13.29 -1.86
CA VAL A 141 5.40 13.06 -1.28
C VAL A 141 5.56 12.05 -0.15
N GLU A 142 5.13 12.41 1.06
CA GLU A 142 5.40 11.65 2.28
C GLU A 142 4.15 11.54 3.15
N VAL A 143 3.94 10.38 3.77
CA VAL A 143 2.90 10.19 4.78
C VAL A 143 3.55 10.28 6.16
N THR A 144 3.21 11.30 6.94
CA THR A 144 3.80 11.56 8.27
C THR A 144 2.74 11.84 9.32
N ARG A 145 3.02 11.51 10.59
CA ARG A 145 2.21 11.92 11.76
C ARG A 145 2.77 13.16 12.47
N GLU A 146 3.97 13.58 12.07
CA GLU A 146 4.70 14.73 12.61
C GLU A 146 4.97 15.71 11.45
N PRO A 147 3.93 16.38 10.93
CA PRO A 147 4.10 17.29 9.82
C PRO A 147 4.82 18.57 10.29
N TRP A 148 5.68 19.11 9.42
CA TRP A 148 6.17 20.48 9.57
C TRP A 148 5.52 21.39 8.53
N ALA A 149 5.10 22.58 8.95
CA ALA A 149 4.46 23.54 8.06
C ALA A 149 5.45 24.31 7.17
N SER A 150 6.70 24.50 7.63
CA SER A 150 7.69 25.32 6.91
C SER A 150 8.30 24.57 5.73
N GLY A 151 8.07 25.05 4.50
CA GLY A 151 8.66 24.44 3.30
C GLY A 151 7.96 23.16 2.82
N ALA A 152 6.71 22.93 3.23
CA ALA A 152 5.89 21.84 2.74
C ALA A 152 4.42 22.26 2.59
N LYS A 153 3.70 21.63 1.65
CA LYS A 153 2.23 21.64 1.61
C LYS A 153 1.71 20.43 2.38
N LEU A 154 0.70 20.65 3.22
CA LEU A 154 0.08 19.62 4.05
C LEU A 154 -1.38 19.38 3.63
N TYR A 155 -1.72 18.12 3.43
CA TYR A 155 -3.08 17.64 3.24
C TYR A 155 -3.42 16.68 4.38
N GLY A 156 -4.62 16.78 4.92
CA GLY A 156 -4.98 16.11 6.16
C GLY A 156 -5.51 17.08 7.22
N PRO A 157 -5.81 16.56 8.42
CA PRO A 157 -5.55 15.20 8.88
C PRO A 157 -6.41 14.12 8.19
N PHE A 158 -5.88 12.91 8.06
CA PHE A 158 -6.62 11.76 7.53
C PHE A 158 -7.02 10.79 8.65
N PRO A 159 -8.27 10.30 8.70
CA PRO A 159 -8.72 9.39 9.76
C PRO A 159 -8.04 8.01 9.75
N SER A 160 -7.63 7.52 8.57
CA SER A 160 -7.04 6.18 8.39
C SER A 160 -5.70 6.24 7.66
N ALA A 161 -4.65 5.77 8.33
CA ALA A 161 -3.33 5.64 7.72
C ALA A 161 -3.31 4.59 6.59
N GLY A 162 -4.12 3.53 6.72
CA GLY A 162 -4.23 2.48 5.70
C GLY A 162 -4.84 3.03 4.41
N SER A 163 -6.01 3.68 4.52
CA SER A 163 -6.70 4.27 3.36
C SER A 163 -5.86 5.38 2.70
N LEU A 164 -5.13 6.18 3.50
CA LEU A 164 -4.20 7.17 2.96
C LEU A 164 -3.06 6.51 2.15
N ARG A 165 -2.44 5.45 2.68
CA ARG A 165 -1.38 4.73 1.94
C ARG A 165 -1.92 4.10 0.65
N GLY A 166 -3.12 3.52 0.70
CA GLY A 166 -3.79 2.99 -0.49
C GLY A 166 -4.01 4.08 -1.55
N ALA A 167 -4.51 5.24 -1.13
CA ALA A 167 -4.71 6.39 -2.02
C ALA A 167 -3.37 6.89 -2.62
N VAL A 168 -2.32 6.98 -1.81
CA VAL A 168 -0.97 7.36 -2.29
C VAL A 168 -0.49 6.42 -3.38
N GLN A 169 -0.66 5.10 -3.24
CA GLN A 169 -0.25 4.14 -4.27
C GLN A 169 -1.03 4.33 -5.58
N VAL A 170 -2.34 4.57 -5.51
CA VAL A 170 -3.15 4.83 -6.70
C VAL A 170 -2.70 6.12 -7.38
N LEU A 171 -2.53 7.21 -6.62
CA LEU A 171 -2.07 8.50 -7.13
C LEU A 171 -0.67 8.41 -7.72
N GLN A 172 0.20 7.60 -7.13
CA GLN A 172 1.58 7.43 -7.59
C GLN A 172 1.66 6.74 -8.96
N ARG A 173 0.69 5.88 -9.32
CA ARG A 173 0.59 5.29 -10.67
C ARG A 173 0.20 6.31 -11.73
N ILE A 174 -0.47 7.39 -11.34
CA ILE A 174 -0.98 8.43 -12.24
C ILE A 174 0.07 9.54 -12.37
N PHE A 175 0.48 10.11 -11.24
CA PHE A 175 1.33 11.30 -11.18
C PHE A 175 2.82 10.99 -11.06
N GLN A 176 3.19 9.70 -10.92
CA GLN A 176 4.57 9.21 -10.93
C GLN A 176 5.56 9.98 -10.04
N PHE A 177 5.10 10.38 -8.85
CA PHE A 177 5.91 11.11 -7.89
C PHE A 177 6.79 10.19 -7.03
N ARG A 178 7.78 10.79 -6.35
CA ARG A 178 8.72 10.08 -5.49
C ARG A 178 8.25 10.10 -4.05
N THR A 179 8.53 9.01 -3.34
CA THR A 179 8.32 8.87 -1.89
C THR A 179 9.62 8.58 -1.14
N CYS A 180 10.75 8.44 -1.85
CA CYS A 180 12.05 8.20 -1.24
C CYS A 180 12.62 9.47 -0.58
N GLY A 181 13.37 9.31 0.50
CA GLY A 181 13.98 10.41 1.27
C GLY A 181 15.31 10.95 0.73
N LEU A 182 15.67 10.68 -0.54
CA LEU A 182 16.93 11.16 -1.13
C LEU A 182 16.93 12.69 -1.30
N GLU A 183 18.06 13.34 -1.07
CA GLU A 183 18.24 14.78 -1.35
C GLU A 183 18.83 14.94 -2.75
N ILE A 184 17.95 15.12 -3.74
CA ILE A 184 18.32 15.14 -5.15
C ILE A 184 18.44 16.59 -5.59
N ASP A 185 19.62 16.93 -6.12
CA ASP A 185 19.94 18.21 -6.75
C ASP A 185 20.14 17.95 -8.26
N GLU A 186 19.51 18.75 -9.12
CA GLU A 186 19.60 18.57 -10.57
C GLU A 186 21.02 18.82 -11.11
N GLY A 187 21.81 19.67 -10.45
CA GLY A 187 23.18 20.00 -10.82
C GLY A 187 24.23 18.97 -10.37
N ASP A 188 23.85 18.00 -9.55
CA ASP A 188 24.77 17.00 -9.01
C ASP A 188 24.88 15.79 -9.95
N GLU A 189 26.03 15.67 -10.63
CA GLU A 189 26.26 14.65 -11.63
C GLU A 189 26.22 13.21 -11.10
N ARG A 190 26.37 12.98 -9.78
CA ARG A 190 26.31 11.62 -9.21
C ARG A 190 24.99 10.93 -9.52
N TRP A 191 23.92 11.69 -9.69
CA TRP A 191 22.59 11.16 -9.98
C TRP A 191 22.53 10.52 -11.38
N LYS A 192 23.37 10.92 -12.34
CA LYS A 192 23.42 10.31 -13.69
C LYS A 192 23.67 8.79 -13.64
N TRP A 193 24.41 8.33 -12.64
CA TRP A 193 24.80 6.92 -12.48
C TRP A 193 24.02 6.19 -11.38
N PHE A 194 23.15 6.90 -10.66
CA PHE A 194 22.41 6.32 -9.56
C PHE A 194 21.29 5.40 -10.06
N ARG A 195 21.27 4.16 -9.57
CA ARG A 195 20.27 3.15 -9.97
C ARG A 195 18.87 3.50 -9.42
N PRO A 196 17.85 3.71 -10.28
CA PRO A 196 16.48 3.95 -9.83
C PRO A 196 15.90 2.85 -8.96
N CYS A 197 15.00 3.21 -8.05
CA CYS A 197 14.27 2.25 -7.21
C CYS A 197 13.15 1.51 -7.98
N LEU A 198 12.49 0.60 -7.27
CA LEU A 198 11.37 -0.19 -7.75
C LEU A 198 10.30 0.65 -8.43
N LEU A 199 9.94 1.77 -7.81
CA LEU A 199 8.88 2.66 -8.27
C LEU A 199 9.14 3.15 -9.70
N ALA A 200 10.41 3.34 -10.08
CA ALA A 200 10.75 3.67 -11.47
C ALA A 200 10.45 2.51 -12.42
N SER A 201 10.88 1.30 -12.05
CA SER A 201 10.68 0.08 -12.85
C SER A 201 9.21 -0.28 -13.06
N ILE A 202 8.35 0.04 -12.08
CA ILE A 202 6.89 -0.22 -12.17
C ILE A 202 6.09 1.02 -12.60
N ARG A 203 6.75 2.06 -13.14
CA ARG A 203 6.13 3.32 -13.64
C ARG A 203 5.27 4.04 -12.60
N GLN A 204 5.76 4.08 -11.38
CA GLN A 204 5.22 4.82 -10.23
C GLN A 204 6.12 6.00 -9.84
N CYS A 205 7.28 6.15 -10.47
CA CYS A 205 8.17 7.29 -10.27
C CYS A 205 8.90 7.59 -11.58
N THR A 206 8.97 8.86 -11.97
CA THR A 206 9.74 9.30 -13.15
C THR A 206 11.26 9.28 -12.93
N ALA A 207 11.73 8.73 -11.80
CA ALA A 207 13.13 8.54 -11.45
C ALA A 207 14.00 9.82 -11.53
N PRO A 208 13.65 10.89 -10.80
CA PRO A 208 14.53 12.05 -10.67
C PRO A 208 15.87 11.69 -10.04
N CYS A 209 15.93 10.61 -9.25
CA CYS A 209 17.18 10.10 -8.69
C CYS A 209 18.14 9.56 -9.73
N ASN A 210 17.75 9.44 -11.00
CA ASN A 210 18.64 9.11 -12.10
C ASN A 210 18.66 10.21 -13.18
N LEU A 211 18.14 11.40 -12.87
CA LEU A 211 17.95 12.51 -13.80
C LEU A 211 17.21 12.13 -15.09
N ARG A 212 16.32 11.11 -15.02
CA ARG A 212 15.46 10.72 -16.15
C ARG A 212 14.36 11.73 -16.46
N ILE A 213 14.16 12.69 -15.57
CA ILE A 213 13.21 13.80 -15.67
C ILE A 213 13.87 15.05 -15.12
N GLY A 214 13.69 16.18 -15.81
CA GLY A 214 14.19 17.47 -15.36
C GLY A 214 13.34 18.09 -14.25
N LYS A 215 13.92 19.00 -13.47
CA LYS A 215 13.30 19.71 -12.36
C LYS A 215 12.00 20.42 -12.73
N ALA A 216 11.98 21.07 -13.90
CA ALA A 216 10.83 21.81 -14.38
C ALA A 216 9.65 20.89 -14.75
N GLU A 217 9.95 19.77 -15.41
CA GLU A 217 8.97 18.76 -15.79
C GLU A 217 8.41 18.06 -14.55
N TYR A 218 9.27 17.63 -13.65
CA TYR A 218 8.87 16.98 -12.40
C TYR A 218 7.98 17.89 -11.53
N ARG A 219 8.31 19.19 -11.44
CA ARG A 219 7.47 20.16 -10.74
C ARG A 219 6.10 20.33 -11.39
N ARG A 220 5.96 20.12 -12.70
CA ARG A 220 4.66 20.14 -13.39
C ARG A 220 3.79 18.97 -12.93
N ASP A 221 4.36 17.77 -12.82
CA ASP A 221 3.65 16.59 -12.32
C ASP A 221 3.19 16.77 -10.86
N ILE A 222 4.05 17.36 -10.03
CA ILE A 222 3.70 17.70 -8.65
C ILE A 222 2.59 18.76 -8.59
N ARG A 223 2.60 19.77 -9.46
CA ARG A 223 1.50 20.75 -9.52
C ARG A 223 0.16 20.08 -9.92
N ARG A 224 0.19 19.15 -10.88
CA ARG A 224 -0.99 18.36 -11.26
C ARG A 224 -1.53 17.55 -10.09
N LEU A 225 -0.66 16.87 -9.34
CA LEU A 225 -1.02 16.18 -8.09
C LEU A 225 -1.65 17.15 -7.08
N GLN A 226 -1.07 18.33 -6.87
CA GLN A 226 -1.62 19.33 -5.94
C GLN A 226 -3.01 19.81 -6.38
N MET A 227 -3.22 20.12 -7.67
CA MET A 227 -4.54 20.49 -8.18
C MET A 227 -5.58 19.39 -7.93
N PHE A 228 -5.21 18.12 -8.14
CA PHE A 228 -6.08 16.99 -7.82
C PHE A 228 -6.41 16.93 -6.32
N LEU A 229 -5.39 17.01 -5.45
CA LEU A 229 -5.54 17.00 -4.00
C LEU A 229 -6.28 18.22 -3.43
N GLU A 230 -6.38 19.30 -4.19
CA GLU A 230 -7.16 20.51 -3.89
C GLU A 230 -8.59 20.43 -4.44
N GLY A 231 -8.95 19.36 -5.17
CA GLY A 231 -10.30 19.10 -5.67
C GLY A 231 -10.57 19.69 -7.05
N ARG A 232 -9.53 20.19 -7.72
CA ARG A 232 -9.60 20.81 -9.04
C ARG A 232 -9.46 19.79 -10.17
N LYS A 233 -10.13 18.63 -10.04
CA LYS A 233 -10.06 17.52 -11.00
C LYS A 233 -10.54 17.95 -12.40
N LYS A 234 -11.64 18.70 -12.49
CA LYS A 234 -12.19 19.18 -13.77
C LYS A 234 -11.20 20.11 -14.50
N ASP A 235 -10.64 21.07 -13.79
CA ASP A 235 -9.62 21.98 -14.33
C ASP A 235 -8.38 21.20 -14.80
N LEU A 236 -7.93 20.23 -14.00
CA LEU A 236 -6.79 19.38 -14.31
C LEU A 236 -7.01 18.59 -15.61
N LEU A 237 -8.16 17.93 -15.75
CA LEU A 237 -8.49 17.16 -16.95
C LEU A 237 -8.57 18.07 -18.19
N SER A 238 -9.18 19.26 -18.06
CA SER A 238 -9.20 20.24 -19.15
C SER A 238 -7.80 20.63 -19.58
N GLN A 239 -6.93 21.00 -18.63
CA GLN A 239 -5.56 21.40 -18.89
C GLN A 239 -4.76 20.27 -19.55
N MET A 240 -4.86 19.04 -19.04
CA MET A 240 -4.18 17.89 -19.62
C MET A 240 -4.68 17.59 -21.04
N GLY A 241 -5.98 17.75 -21.29
CA GLY A 241 -6.57 17.59 -22.61
C GLY A 241 -6.07 18.63 -23.63
N ASP A 242 -5.90 19.89 -23.21
CA ASP A 242 -5.31 20.94 -24.04
C ASP A 242 -3.83 20.67 -24.35
N GLU A 243 -3.04 20.29 -23.34
CA GLU A 243 -1.62 19.93 -23.51
C GLU A 243 -1.46 18.73 -24.46
N MET A 244 -2.31 17.71 -24.31
CA MET A 244 -2.34 16.53 -25.20
C MET A 244 -2.64 16.93 -26.65
N ARG A 245 -3.64 17.79 -26.87
CA ARG A 245 -4.00 18.29 -28.22
C ARG A 245 -2.88 19.13 -28.82
N SER A 246 -2.18 19.94 -28.03
CA SER A 246 -1.03 20.72 -28.49
C SER A 246 0.12 19.82 -28.90
N ALA A 247 0.47 18.82 -28.07
CA ALA A 247 1.52 17.86 -28.38
C ALA A 247 1.21 17.08 -29.67
N ALA A 248 -0.04 16.68 -29.89
CA ALA A 248 -0.48 16.04 -31.12
C ALA A 248 -0.35 16.96 -32.36
N LYS A 249 -0.72 18.25 -32.23
CA LYS A 249 -0.54 19.25 -33.30
C LYS A 249 0.93 19.47 -33.67
N GLU A 250 1.81 19.40 -32.69
CA GLU A 250 3.25 19.52 -32.86
C GLU A 250 3.94 18.20 -33.26
N LEU A 251 3.16 17.15 -33.58
CA LEU A 251 3.65 15.82 -33.96
C LEU A 251 4.46 15.10 -32.86
N ARG A 252 4.32 15.52 -31.59
CA ARG A 252 4.89 14.88 -30.39
C ARG A 252 4.00 13.74 -29.91
N PHE A 253 3.86 12.69 -30.73
CA PHE A 253 2.88 11.62 -30.51
C PHE A 253 3.09 10.81 -29.23
N GLU A 254 4.33 10.56 -28.82
CA GLU A 254 4.63 9.82 -27.57
C GLU A 254 4.14 10.58 -26.33
N GLU A 255 4.35 11.89 -26.31
CA GLU A 255 3.90 12.76 -25.22
C GLU A 255 2.36 12.86 -25.18
N ALA A 256 1.72 12.99 -26.35
CA ALA A 256 0.27 12.98 -26.47
C ALA A 256 -0.33 11.63 -26.01
N ALA A 257 0.28 10.51 -26.40
CA ALA A 257 -0.16 9.18 -25.97
C ALA A 257 -0.02 9.00 -24.45
N ARG A 258 1.09 9.46 -23.86
CA ARG A 258 1.31 9.45 -22.40
C ARG A 258 0.21 10.25 -21.68
N MET A 259 -0.06 11.49 -22.11
CA MET A 259 -1.10 12.33 -21.50
C MET A 259 -2.49 11.72 -21.66
N ARG A 260 -2.82 11.16 -22.82
CA ARG A 260 -4.09 10.44 -23.05
C ARG A 260 -4.27 9.30 -22.04
N ASP A 261 -3.22 8.50 -21.86
CA ASP A 261 -3.28 7.36 -20.95
C ASP A 261 -3.41 7.84 -19.49
N GLU A 262 -2.71 8.90 -19.08
CA GLU A 262 -2.87 9.54 -17.76
C GLU A 262 -4.29 10.10 -17.53
N ILE A 263 -4.87 10.76 -18.53
CA ILE A 263 -6.27 11.24 -18.49
C ILE A 263 -7.22 10.05 -18.28
N ALA A 264 -7.07 8.99 -19.07
CA ALA A 264 -7.89 7.78 -18.92
C ALA A 264 -7.70 7.13 -17.54
N MET A 265 -6.49 7.19 -16.95
CA MET A 265 -6.23 6.71 -15.60
C MET A 265 -6.94 7.54 -14.52
N LEU A 266 -7.02 8.86 -14.71
CA LEU A 266 -7.73 9.79 -13.81
C LEU A 266 -9.25 9.68 -13.91
N GLU A 267 -9.76 9.42 -15.11
CA GLU A 267 -11.18 9.20 -15.36
C GLU A 267 -11.62 7.85 -14.78
N SER A 268 -10.82 6.79 -14.95
CA SER A 268 -11.09 5.43 -14.44
C SER A 268 -10.69 5.19 -12.98
N LEU A 269 -10.51 6.25 -12.19
CA LEU A 269 -10.16 6.15 -10.76
C LEU A 269 -11.23 5.40 -9.94
N ASP A 270 -12.48 5.48 -10.38
CA ASP A 270 -13.67 4.80 -9.84
C ASP A 270 -13.62 3.27 -10.01
N GLN A 271 -13.03 2.79 -11.10
CA GLN A 271 -13.00 1.38 -11.49
C GLN A 271 -11.85 0.58 -10.85
N ARG A 272 -10.90 1.25 -10.19
CA ARG A 272 -9.61 0.65 -9.80
C ARG A 272 -9.60 -0.18 -8.51
N GLY A 273 -10.77 -0.53 -8.00
CA GLY A 273 -10.90 -1.43 -6.86
C GLY A 273 -10.50 -0.79 -5.53
N ASP A 274 -10.89 -1.49 -4.48
CA ASP A 274 -10.94 -1.06 -3.10
C ASP A 274 -9.57 -0.63 -2.52
N LEU A 275 -9.54 0.53 -1.85
CA LEU A 275 -8.35 1.06 -1.13
C LEU A 275 -7.78 0.07 -0.10
N ASP A 276 -8.62 -0.81 0.43
CA ASP A 276 -8.26 -1.87 1.38
C ASP A 276 -7.76 -3.15 0.67
N THR A 277 -8.09 -3.37 -0.61
CA THR A 277 -7.68 -4.58 -1.37
C THR A 277 -6.28 -4.41 -2.01
N HIS A 278 -5.79 -3.18 -2.16
CA HIS A 278 -4.40 -2.91 -2.56
C HIS A 278 -3.42 -2.89 -1.39
N ALA A 279 -3.91 -2.97 -0.14
CA ALA A 279 -3.08 -3.43 0.95
C ALA A 279 -2.89 -4.94 0.73
N GLN A 280 -1.74 -5.33 0.17
CA GLN A 280 -1.39 -6.75 0.03
C GLN A 280 -1.67 -7.45 1.37
N PRO A 281 -2.67 -8.34 1.42
CA PRO A 281 -2.98 -9.05 2.65
C PRO A 281 -1.77 -9.94 2.92
N GLU A 282 -1.12 -9.75 4.07
CA GLU A 282 0.04 -10.49 4.64
C GLU A 282 1.24 -9.61 5.07
N VAL A 283 1.16 -8.28 5.00
CA VAL A 283 2.23 -7.43 5.56
C VAL A 283 2.15 -7.45 7.10
N PHE A 284 2.81 -8.44 7.71
CA PHE A 284 3.44 -8.26 9.03
C PHE A 284 4.05 -6.86 9.06
N HIS A 285 3.93 -6.11 10.16
CA HIS A 285 4.44 -4.74 10.28
C HIS A 285 5.98 -4.72 10.21
N VAL A 286 6.53 -4.96 9.01
CA VAL A 286 7.92 -4.79 8.63
C VAL A 286 7.99 -3.34 8.20
N ASP A 287 8.65 -2.52 8.99
CA ASP A 287 9.12 -1.21 8.56
C ASP A 287 10.37 -1.48 7.70
N PRO A 288 10.28 -1.43 6.35
CA PRO A 288 11.35 -1.90 5.49
C PRO A 288 12.61 -1.06 5.68
N GLN A 289 12.46 0.25 5.89
CA GLN A 289 13.59 1.15 6.12
C GLN A 289 14.34 0.80 7.40
N LYS A 290 13.63 0.56 8.51
CA LYS A 290 14.27 0.09 9.75
C LYS A 290 14.91 -1.29 9.58
N GLY A 291 14.30 -2.16 8.76
CA GLY A 291 14.87 -3.45 8.39
C GLY A 291 16.22 -3.32 7.69
N LEU A 292 16.31 -2.49 6.65
CA LEU A 292 17.54 -2.27 5.89
C LEU A 292 18.64 -1.62 6.74
N VAL A 293 18.30 -0.62 7.56
CA VAL A 293 19.25 0.01 8.50
C VAL A 293 19.75 -1.00 9.52
N GLY A 294 18.87 -1.89 9.99
CA GLY A 294 19.24 -2.98 10.88
C GLY A 294 20.21 -3.96 10.19
N LEU A 295 19.92 -4.36 8.96
CA LEU A 295 20.77 -5.27 8.18
C LEU A 295 22.16 -4.67 7.94
N ARG A 296 22.25 -3.39 7.58
CA ARG A 296 23.53 -2.68 7.47
C ARG A 296 24.41 -2.88 8.71
N LYS A 297 23.83 -2.64 9.89
CA LYS A 297 24.55 -2.72 11.16
C LYS A 297 24.99 -4.16 11.48
N ILE A 298 24.08 -5.12 11.30
CA ILE A 298 24.32 -6.52 11.67
C ILE A 298 25.32 -7.18 10.72
N LEU A 299 25.20 -6.91 9.42
CA LEU A 299 26.05 -7.47 8.38
C LEU A 299 27.32 -6.64 8.12
N LYS A 300 27.49 -5.52 8.84
CA LYS A 300 28.62 -4.59 8.72
C LYS A 300 28.82 -4.08 7.29
N LEU A 301 27.73 -3.73 6.62
CA LEU A 301 27.75 -3.17 5.27
C LEU A 301 28.09 -1.67 5.33
N ASP A 302 28.81 -1.19 4.32
CA ASP A 302 29.15 0.23 4.20
C ASP A 302 27.88 1.09 4.09
N GLU A 303 26.94 0.66 3.25
CA GLU A 303 25.65 1.30 3.01
C GLU A 303 24.47 0.37 3.32
N PRO A 304 23.26 0.91 3.59
CA PRO A 304 22.06 0.09 3.67
C PRO A 304 21.84 -0.70 2.37
N PRO A 305 21.61 -2.03 2.45
CA PRO A 305 21.40 -2.82 1.25
C PRO A 305 20.13 -2.34 0.55
N ARG A 306 20.16 -2.27 -0.78
CA ARG A 306 18.99 -1.90 -1.58
C ARG A 306 18.35 -3.12 -2.21
N THR A 307 19.14 -4.12 -2.57
CA THR A 307 18.71 -5.31 -3.30
C THR A 307 18.99 -6.57 -2.50
N ILE A 308 17.94 -7.38 -2.28
CA ILE A 308 18.04 -8.67 -1.58
C ILE A 308 17.42 -9.73 -2.48
N GLU A 309 18.17 -10.74 -2.90
CA GLU A 309 17.61 -11.92 -3.57
C GLU A 309 17.39 -13.05 -2.56
N GLY A 310 16.19 -13.63 -2.54
CA GLY A 310 15.84 -14.81 -1.75
C GLY A 310 15.76 -16.04 -2.63
N ILE A 311 16.40 -17.14 -2.24
CA ILE A 311 16.42 -18.39 -2.99
C ILE A 311 15.80 -19.50 -2.12
N ASP A 312 14.76 -20.15 -2.65
CA ASP A 312 14.10 -21.32 -2.05
C ASP A 312 14.13 -22.50 -3.03
N ILE A 313 14.34 -23.72 -2.52
CA ILE A 313 14.28 -24.96 -3.29
C ILE A 313 13.00 -25.72 -2.92
N ALA A 314 12.20 -26.04 -3.93
CA ALA A 314 10.97 -26.79 -3.74
C ALA A 314 10.94 -28.07 -4.58
N HIS A 315 10.50 -29.15 -3.94
CA HIS A 315 10.33 -30.47 -4.55
C HIS A 315 8.89 -30.65 -5.02
N LEU A 316 8.70 -30.84 -6.33
CA LEU A 316 7.38 -31.14 -6.91
C LEU A 316 7.03 -32.63 -6.73
N ALA A 317 5.77 -32.98 -6.98
CA ALA A 317 5.35 -34.37 -7.04
C ALA A 317 5.85 -34.99 -8.36
N GLY A 318 6.52 -36.15 -8.27
CA GLY A 318 7.43 -36.65 -9.31
C GLY A 318 8.79 -35.97 -9.22
N ASP A 319 9.90 -36.64 -9.54
CA ASP A 319 11.31 -36.28 -9.26
C ASP A 319 11.83 -34.94 -9.88
N GLN A 320 11.01 -33.89 -9.91
CA GLN A 320 11.32 -32.58 -10.45
C GLN A 320 11.55 -31.58 -9.31
N THR A 321 12.77 -31.07 -9.23
CA THR A 321 13.11 -29.97 -8.32
C THR A 321 13.03 -28.63 -9.05
N VAL A 322 12.47 -27.62 -8.39
CA VAL A 322 12.40 -26.25 -8.90
C VAL A 322 12.90 -25.30 -7.84
N ALA A 323 13.76 -24.37 -8.25
CA ALA A 323 14.17 -23.26 -7.42
C ALA A 323 13.39 -21.99 -7.76
N SER A 324 13.06 -21.25 -6.71
CA SER A 324 12.41 -19.96 -6.76
C SER A 324 13.40 -18.90 -6.32
N VAL A 325 13.61 -17.89 -7.18
CA VAL A 325 14.40 -16.70 -6.85
C VAL A 325 13.43 -15.53 -6.79
N VAL A 326 13.30 -14.91 -5.62
CA VAL A 326 12.56 -13.66 -5.42
C VAL A 326 13.54 -12.52 -5.22
N GLN A 327 13.14 -11.32 -5.59
CA GLN A 327 13.98 -10.14 -5.47
C GLN A 327 13.23 -9.08 -4.66
N PHE A 328 13.91 -8.48 -3.71
CA PHE A 328 13.44 -7.34 -2.93
C PHE A 328 14.27 -6.12 -3.30
N LEU A 329 13.60 -4.99 -3.45
CA LEU A 329 14.22 -3.70 -3.72
C LEU A 329 13.71 -2.66 -2.71
N ASP A 330 14.64 -2.03 -2.01
CA ASP A 330 14.39 -1.11 -0.91
C ASP A 330 13.46 -1.72 0.16
N GLY A 331 13.68 -3.03 0.44
CA GLY A 331 12.98 -3.79 1.47
C GLY A 331 11.56 -4.23 1.10
N LEU A 332 11.15 -4.04 -0.16
CA LEU A 332 9.84 -4.44 -0.67
C LEU A 332 9.97 -5.48 -1.80
N PRO A 333 9.00 -6.41 -1.94
CA PRO A 333 9.06 -7.41 -3.01
C PRO A 333 8.99 -6.78 -4.41
N PHE A 334 9.94 -7.14 -5.28
CA PHE A 334 10.00 -6.74 -6.69
C PHE A 334 9.67 -7.92 -7.61
N LYS A 335 8.37 -8.17 -7.79
CA LYS A 335 7.84 -9.31 -8.58
C LYS A 335 8.42 -9.44 -10.01
N PRO A 336 8.64 -8.35 -10.79
CA PRO A 336 9.33 -8.43 -12.07
C PRO A 336 10.75 -9.03 -12.03
N GLY A 337 11.43 -8.96 -10.88
CA GLY A 337 12.73 -9.60 -10.65
C GLY A 337 12.65 -11.10 -10.37
N TYR A 338 11.46 -11.67 -10.20
CA TYR A 338 11.31 -13.06 -9.79
C TYR A 338 11.65 -14.02 -10.93
N ARG A 339 12.30 -15.13 -10.61
CA ARG A 339 12.70 -16.15 -11.57
C ARG A 339 12.41 -17.53 -11.00
N ARG A 340 12.15 -18.47 -11.90
CA ARG A 340 12.05 -19.90 -11.58
C ARG A 340 13.07 -20.67 -12.39
N TYR A 341 13.72 -21.62 -11.75
CA TYR A 341 14.71 -22.48 -12.36
C TYR A 341 14.26 -23.93 -12.21
N LYS A 342 13.96 -24.58 -13.33
CA LYS A 342 13.85 -26.04 -13.35
C LYS A 342 15.27 -26.62 -13.24
N ILE A 343 15.49 -27.45 -12.23
CA ILE A 343 16.75 -28.15 -11.99
C ILE A 343 16.89 -29.27 -13.02
N ARG A 344 18.07 -29.40 -13.62
CA ARG A 344 18.30 -30.35 -14.73
C ARG A 344 19.41 -31.35 -14.44
N GLN A 345 20.38 -30.97 -13.61
CA GLN A 345 21.64 -31.71 -13.44
C GLN A 345 21.66 -32.62 -12.20
N VAL A 346 20.53 -32.75 -11.51
CA VAL A 346 20.40 -33.49 -10.26
C VAL A 346 19.40 -34.62 -10.47
N GLU A 347 19.87 -35.86 -10.35
CA GLU A 347 19.01 -37.04 -10.25
C GLU A 347 18.63 -37.23 -8.77
N GLY A 348 17.33 -37.27 -8.47
CA GLY A 348 16.80 -37.37 -7.10
C GLY A 348 16.75 -36.06 -6.32
N ILE A 349 16.47 -36.17 -5.02
CA ILE A 349 16.32 -35.03 -4.10
C ILE A 349 17.69 -34.67 -3.50
N ASP A 350 18.36 -33.66 -4.06
CA ASP A 350 19.59 -33.07 -3.52
C ASP A 350 19.53 -31.52 -3.59
N ASP A 351 19.15 -30.92 -2.45
CA ASP A 351 19.04 -29.47 -2.28
C ASP A 351 20.38 -28.75 -2.47
N PHE A 352 21.49 -29.36 -2.05
CA PHE A 352 22.80 -28.71 -2.14
C PHE A 352 23.21 -28.54 -3.60
N ARG A 353 23.07 -29.61 -4.40
CA ARG A 353 23.36 -29.53 -5.84
C ARG A 353 22.38 -28.64 -6.58
N SER A 354 21.12 -28.61 -6.16
CA SER A 354 20.11 -27.73 -6.74
C SER A 354 20.45 -26.25 -6.52
N ILE A 355 20.86 -25.88 -5.30
CA ILE A 355 21.32 -24.52 -4.98
C ILE A 355 22.57 -24.16 -5.78
N HIS A 356 23.54 -25.07 -5.84
CA HIS A 356 24.76 -24.87 -6.63
C HIS A 356 24.45 -24.58 -8.10
N GLU A 357 23.58 -25.38 -8.73
CA GLU A 357 23.16 -25.18 -10.12
C GLU A 357 22.49 -23.80 -10.32
N VAL A 358 21.58 -23.41 -9.43
CA VAL A 358 20.79 -22.18 -9.54
C VAL A 358 21.65 -20.94 -9.35
N VAL A 359 22.48 -20.94 -8.31
CA VAL A 359 23.44 -19.86 -8.04
C VAL A 359 24.38 -19.73 -9.24
N GLY A 360 24.95 -20.85 -9.70
CA GLY A 360 25.83 -20.84 -10.85
C GLY A 360 25.17 -20.27 -12.11
N ARG A 361 23.93 -20.68 -12.42
CA ARG A 361 23.20 -20.18 -13.60
C ARG A 361 22.79 -18.71 -13.47
N ARG A 362 22.34 -18.27 -12.29
CA ARG A 362 21.85 -16.90 -12.06
C ARG A 362 22.98 -15.89 -12.13
N TYR A 363 24.04 -16.09 -11.34
CA TYR A 363 25.12 -15.10 -11.21
C TYR A 363 26.12 -15.18 -12.37
N GLY A 364 26.31 -16.36 -12.96
CA GLY A 364 27.06 -16.49 -14.21
C GLY A 364 26.43 -15.68 -15.34
N ARG A 365 25.09 -15.71 -15.46
CA ARG A 365 24.36 -14.88 -16.43
C ARG A 365 24.45 -13.39 -16.11
N LEU A 366 24.23 -12.98 -14.86
CA LEU A 366 24.33 -11.57 -14.46
C LEU A 366 25.71 -10.99 -14.82
N ARG A 367 26.78 -11.76 -14.56
CA ARG A 367 28.14 -11.36 -14.93
C ARG A 367 28.32 -11.25 -16.45
N ALA A 368 27.83 -12.23 -17.21
CA ALA A 368 27.93 -12.24 -18.67
C ALA A 368 27.17 -11.07 -19.31
N ASP A 369 26.01 -10.72 -18.76
CA ASP A 369 25.15 -9.64 -19.25
C ASP A 369 25.58 -8.25 -18.71
N GLY A 370 26.61 -8.18 -17.85
CA GLY A 370 27.07 -6.94 -17.22
C GLY A 370 26.06 -6.32 -16.26
N GLU A 371 25.12 -7.12 -15.75
CA GLU A 371 24.11 -6.66 -14.81
C GLU A 371 24.67 -6.61 -13.37
N PRO A 372 24.31 -5.59 -12.58
CA PRO A 372 24.74 -5.48 -11.19
C PRO A 372 24.17 -6.62 -10.34
N PHE A 373 25.00 -7.15 -9.45
CA PHE A 373 24.60 -8.15 -8.47
C PHE A 373 23.70 -7.56 -7.38
N PRO A 374 22.91 -8.38 -6.68
CA PRO A 374 22.20 -7.94 -5.49
C PRO A 374 23.19 -7.65 -4.36
N ASP A 375 22.83 -6.76 -3.44
CA ASP A 375 23.66 -6.44 -2.27
C ASP A 375 23.71 -7.63 -1.29
N ILE A 376 22.58 -8.34 -1.15
CA ILE A 376 22.43 -9.52 -0.31
C ILE A 376 21.82 -10.68 -1.11
N VAL A 377 22.34 -11.87 -0.88
CA VAL A 377 21.73 -13.14 -1.30
C VAL A 377 21.39 -13.95 -0.06
N LEU A 378 20.09 -14.18 0.14
CA LEU A 378 19.52 -15.00 1.21
C LEU A 378 19.15 -16.38 0.65
N ILE A 379 19.74 -17.43 1.21
CA ILE A 379 19.37 -18.82 0.93
C ILE A 379 18.40 -19.32 2.02
N ASP A 380 17.24 -19.85 1.65
CA ASP A 380 16.36 -20.57 2.57
C ASP A 380 16.98 -21.94 2.87
N GLY A 381 17.60 -22.06 4.05
CA GLY A 381 18.37 -23.25 4.40
C GLY A 381 19.36 -23.01 5.52
N GLY A 382 20.09 -24.06 5.88
CA GLY A 382 21.13 -24.02 6.90
C GLY A 382 22.52 -23.76 6.33
N LYS A 383 23.54 -24.11 7.12
CA LYS A 383 24.96 -23.94 6.79
C LYS A 383 25.40 -24.77 5.56
N GLY A 384 24.82 -25.95 5.35
CA GLY A 384 25.12 -26.79 4.20
C GLY A 384 24.72 -26.13 2.87
N GLN A 385 23.50 -25.58 2.81
CA GLN A 385 22.97 -24.85 1.66
C GLN A 385 23.79 -23.60 1.36
N LEU A 386 24.18 -22.86 2.40
CA LEU A 386 25.07 -21.71 2.29
C LEU A 386 26.42 -22.07 1.65
N ASN A 387 27.03 -23.17 2.09
CA ASN A 387 28.30 -23.64 1.55
C ASN A 387 28.18 -24.09 0.09
N ALA A 388 27.05 -24.70 -0.29
CA ALA A 388 26.79 -25.08 -1.68
C ALA A 388 26.69 -23.86 -2.60
N ALA A 389 25.99 -22.80 -2.16
CA ALA A 389 25.95 -21.52 -2.87
C ALA A 389 27.36 -20.90 -2.99
N LEU A 390 28.14 -20.91 -1.90
CA LEU A 390 29.50 -20.38 -1.90
C LEU A 390 30.44 -21.14 -2.85
N ALA A 391 30.29 -22.47 -2.96
CA ALA A 391 31.04 -23.28 -3.90
C ALA A 391 30.76 -22.88 -5.36
N ALA A 392 29.51 -22.62 -5.71
CA ALA A 392 29.12 -22.18 -7.06
C ALA A 392 29.76 -20.84 -7.45
N PHE A 393 29.85 -19.87 -6.52
CA PHE A 393 30.55 -18.61 -6.76
C PHE A 393 32.06 -18.83 -7.00
N ARG A 394 32.70 -19.67 -6.17
CA ARG A 394 34.13 -19.98 -6.28
C ARG A 394 34.50 -20.65 -7.59
N GLU A 395 33.71 -21.63 -8.03
CA GLU A 395 33.94 -22.35 -9.29
C GLU A 395 33.88 -21.42 -10.51
N GLN A 396 33.06 -20.37 -10.46
CA GLN A 396 32.96 -19.39 -11.53
C GLN A 396 33.96 -18.23 -11.40
N ALA A 397 34.81 -18.26 -10.36
CA ALA A 397 35.69 -17.15 -9.99
C ALA A 397 34.92 -15.82 -9.93
N ILE A 398 33.73 -15.85 -9.31
CA ILE A 398 32.89 -14.68 -9.06
C ILE A 398 33.02 -14.33 -7.58
N ASP A 399 33.35 -13.07 -7.29
CA ASP A 399 33.31 -12.57 -5.92
C ASP A 399 31.84 -12.48 -5.47
N PRO A 400 31.43 -13.23 -4.43
CA PRO A 400 30.04 -13.26 -4.04
C PRO A 400 29.60 -11.92 -3.44
N PRO A 401 28.34 -11.49 -3.67
CA PRO A 401 27.73 -10.46 -2.85
C PRO A 401 27.61 -10.93 -1.39
N THR A 402 27.05 -10.09 -0.51
CA THR A 402 26.83 -10.51 0.89
C THR A 402 25.89 -11.72 0.93
N LEU A 403 26.47 -12.90 1.13
CA LEU A 403 25.76 -14.17 1.09
C LEU A 403 25.42 -14.61 2.52
N LEU A 404 24.19 -15.03 2.75
CA LEU A 404 23.74 -15.55 4.06
C LEU A 404 22.65 -16.60 3.88
N SER A 405 22.43 -17.43 4.90
CA SER A 405 21.28 -18.31 4.97
C SER A 405 20.48 -18.11 6.25
N LEU A 406 19.18 -18.39 6.19
CA LEU A 406 18.26 -18.28 7.32
C LEU A 406 17.62 -19.64 7.62
N ALA A 407 17.96 -20.24 8.75
CA ALA A 407 17.42 -21.54 9.14
C ALA A 407 16.05 -21.43 9.81
N LYS A 408 15.05 -22.13 9.27
CA LYS A 408 13.63 -22.03 9.64
C LYS A 408 13.27 -22.33 11.10
N ARG A 409 13.99 -23.22 11.80
CA ARG A 409 13.61 -23.66 13.16
C ARG A 409 13.92 -22.63 14.25
N GLU A 410 15.10 -22.05 14.18
CA GLU A 410 15.63 -21.14 15.23
C GLU A 410 15.82 -19.70 14.71
N GLU A 411 15.46 -19.44 13.45
CA GLU A 411 15.64 -18.14 12.80
C GLU A 411 17.10 -17.65 12.87
N GLU A 412 18.02 -18.61 12.75
CA GLU A 412 19.45 -18.42 12.81
C GLU A 412 20.01 -17.96 11.47
N ILE A 413 20.82 -16.91 11.51
CA ILE A 413 21.49 -16.37 10.34
C ILE A 413 22.90 -16.96 10.27
N PHE A 414 23.25 -17.62 9.17
CA PHE A 414 24.59 -18.12 8.92
C PHE A 414 25.32 -17.24 7.91
N LEU A 415 26.59 -16.95 8.19
CA LEU A 415 27.48 -16.19 7.32
C LEU A 415 28.69 -17.04 6.88
N PRO A 416 29.17 -16.87 5.63
CA PRO A 416 30.38 -17.52 5.16
C PRO A 416 31.58 -17.24 6.09
N GLY A 417 32.36 -18.29 6.38
CA GLY A 417 33.57 -18.19 7.20
C GLY A 417 33.33 -17.98 8.70
N GLN A 418 32.08 -17.90 9.17
CA GLN A 418 31.76 -17.81 10.59
C GLN A 418 31.41 -19.18 11.19
N ALA A 419 31.97 -19.48 12.37
CA ALA A 419 31.71 -20.74 13.07
C ALA A 419 30.31 -20.75 13.69
N GLU A 420 29.94 -19.64 14.36
CA GLU A 420 28.68 -19.44 15.07
C GLU A 420 27.63 -18.74 14.20
N SER A 421 26.35 -19.04 14.44
CA SER A 421 25.22 -18.34 13.82
C SER A 421 24.88 -17.06 14.57
N LEU A 422 24.36 -16.07 13.85
CA LEU A 422 23.84 -14.85 14.45
C LEU A 422 22.38 -15.07 14.86
N ARG A 423 22.10 -14.90 16.15
CA ARG A 423 20.73 -14.90 16.70
C ARG A 423 20.28 -13.47 16.98
N LEU A 424 19.21 -13.05 16.32
CA LEU A 424 18.61 -11.74 16.53
C LEU A 424 17.36 -11.87 17.41
N SER A 425 17.01 -10.79 18.11
CA SER A 425 15.71 -10.70 18.79
C SER A 425 14.58 -10.89 17.78
N ARG A 426 13.52 -11.62 18.16
CA ARG A 426 12.30 -11.81 17.35
C ARG A 426 11.59 -10.50 16.99
N HIS A 427 11.90 -9.42 17.71
CA HIS A 427 11.38 -8.07 17.44
C HIS A 427 12.29 -7.22 16.55
N ALA A 428 13.47 -7.72 16.19
CA ALA A 428 14.41 -6.99 15.34
C ALA A 428 13.84 -6.83 13.92
N PHE A 429 13.78 -5.58 13.43
CA PHE A 429 13.29 -5.28 12.08
C PHE A 429 14.13 -5.97 10.99
N ALA A 430 15.44 -6.12 11.20
CA ALA A 430 16.33 -6.82 10.28
C ALA A 430 15.95 -8.30 10.12
N LEU A 431 15.67 -8.98 11.24
CA LEU A 431 15.24 -10.39 11.21
C LEU A 431 13.90 -10.52 10.48
N ARG A 432 12.93 -9.65 10.81
CA ARG A 432 11.62 -9.66 10.16
C ARG A 432 11.69 -9.41 8.65
N LEU A 433 12.62 -8.58 8.20
CA LEU A 433 12.85 -8.37 6.77
C LEU A 433 13.45 -9.61 6.09
N LEU A 434 14.41 -10.29 6.71
CA LEU A 434 14.95 -11.56 6.19
C LEU A 434 13.89 -12.66 6.17
N GLN A 435 13.07 -12.75 7.22
CA GLN A 435 11.92 -13.65 7.27
C GLN A 435 10.94 -13.32 6.13
N TYR A 436 10.65 -12.05 5.88
CA TYR A 436 9.77 -11.65 4.79
C TYR A 436 10.33 -12.07 3.42
N VAL A 437 11.63 -11.90 3.19
CA VAL A 437 12.28 -12.36 1.94
C VAL A 437 12.17 -13.88 1.79
N ARG A 438 12.45 -14.64 2.86
CA ARG A 438 12.31 -16.10 2.87
C ARG A 438 10.88 -16.54 2.62
N ASP A 439 9.93 -16.00 3.37
CA ASP A 439 8.53 -16.39 3.32
C ASP A 439 7.93 -16.06 1.94
N GLU A 440 8.35 -14.96 1.32
CA GLU A 440 7.98 -14.62 -0.06
C GLU A 440 8.61 -15.58 -1.09
N ALA A 441 9.86 -16.02 -0.90
CA ALA A 441 10.50 -17.05 -1.72
C ALA A 441 9.72 -18.36 -1.65
N HIS A 442 9.38 -18.78 -0.43
CA HIS A 442 8.60 -19.97 -0.15
C HIS A 442 7.17 -19.88 -0.74
N ARG A 443 6.50 -18.73 -0.57
CA ARG A 443 5.16 -18.46 -1.16
C ARG A 443 5.19 -18.54 -2.68
N PHE A 444 6.22 -17.94 -3.30
CA PHE A 444 6.37 -17.95 -4.76
C PHE A 444 6.62 -19.35 -5.31
N ALA A 445 7.32 -20.20 -4.54
CA ALA A 445 7.48 -21.61 -4.82
C ALA A 445 6.14 -22.35 -4.72
N GLN A 446 5.43 -22.26 -3.57
CA GLN A 446 4.14 -22.91 -3.34
C GLN A 446 3.08 -22.57 -4.39
N HIS A 447 3.00 -21.29 -4.81
CA HIS A 447 2.06 -20.86 -5.84
C HIS A 447 2.25 -21.61 -7.17
N TYR A 448 3.50 -22.00 -7.50
CA TYR A 448 3.80 -22.79 -8.69
C TYR A 448 3.27 -24.23 -8.60
N HIS A 449 3.34 -24.86 -7.42
CA HIS A 449 2.75 -26.18 -7.18
C HIS A 449 1.24 -26.18 -7.42
N HIS A 450 0.54 -25.12 -6.99
CA HIS A 450 -0.89 -24.98 -7.21
C HIS A 450 -1.24 -24.83 -8.70
N ILE A 451 -0.47 -24.06 -9.46
CA ILE A 451 -0.68 -23.91 -10.92
C ILE A 451 -0.46 -25.24 -11.64
N LEU A 452 0.60 -25.98 -11.31
CA LEU A 452 0.91 -27.25 -11.96
C LEU A 452 -0.12 -28.35 -11.66
N ARG A 453 -0.60 -28.47 -10.40
CA ARG A 453 -1.69 -29.40 -10.05
C ARG A 453 -2.98 -29.10 -10.79
N ARG A 454 -3.29 -27.81 -11.01
CA ARG A 454 -4.49 -27.42 -11.75
C ARG A 454 -4.39 -27.77 -13.23
N LYS A 455 -3.17 -27.78 -13.79
CA LYS A 455 -2.91 -28.15 -15.17
C LYS A 455 -2.91 -29.68 -15.39
N SER A 456 -2.31 -30.46 -14.47
CA SER A 456 -2.39 -31.94 -14.56
C SER A 456 -3.82 -32.46 -14.45
N ASN A 457 -4.64 -31.85 -13.59
CA ASN A 457 -6.06 -32.22 -13.47
C ASN A 457 -6.92 -31.85 -14.70
N LEU A 458 -6.43 -30.99 -15.60
CA LEU A 458 -7.10 -30.68 -16.87
C LEU A 458 -6.70 -31.70 -17.95
N ASP A 459 -5.42 -32.10 -17.99
CA ASP A 459 -4.91 -33.09 -18.93
C ASP A 459 -5.48 -34.51 -18.63
N ASP A 460 -5.81 -34.83 -17.38
CA ASP A 460 -6.47 -36.09 -16.99
C ASP A 460 -7.98 -36.15 -17.33
N VAL A 461 -8.61 -35.01 -17.66
CA VAL A 461 -10.05 -34.94 -18.02
C VAL A 461 -10.26 -34.99 -19.54
N GLU A 462 -9.27 -34.61 -20.34
CA GLU A 462 -9.34 -34.69 -21.81
C GLU A 462 -8.93 -36.07 -22.38
N GLY A 463 -8.50 -37.02 -21.52
CA GLY A 463 -8.15 -38.40 -21.90
C GLY A 463 -9.24 -39.45 -21.65
N ALA A 464 -10.43 -39.05 -21.18
CA ALA A 464 -11.55 -39.94 -20.87
C ALA A 464 -12.85 -39.49 -21.58
N GLY A 465 -12.75 -39.17 -22.87
CA GLY A 465 -13.86 -38.84 -23.76
C GLY A 465 -13.73 -39.53 -25.12
#